data_AF-W1RUD8-F1
#
_entry.id   AF-W1RUD8-F1
#
_cell.length_a   1.000
_cell.length_b   1.000
_cell.length_c   1.000
_cell.angle_alpha   90.00
_cell.angle_beta   90.00
_cell.angle_gamma   90.00
#
_symmetry.space_group_name_H-M   'P 1'
#
loop_
_entity.id
_entity.type
_entity.pdbx_description
1 polymer ?
#
loop_
_entity_poly.entity_id
_entity_poly.type
_entity_poly.pdbx_seq_one_letter_code
_entity_poly.pdbx_strand_id
1 'polypeptide(L)'
;MTPIERAARALCRFHGEPEEGDGWQAYLPQVRAVLDALHEPSEYMKEAGAGITRYVSPDSDDRAYGQDAANVWRYMIDAMIKQVR
;
A
#
# COMPACT_ATOMS: atom_id res chain seq x y z
N MET A 1 10.35 10.65 -6.68
CA MET A 1 10.48 9.44 -5.85
C MET A 1 9.11 8.82 -5.59
N THR A 2 8.87 7.63 -6.12
CA THR A 2 7.61 6.87 -5.91
C THR A 2 7.58 6.25 -4.50
N PRO A 3 6.41 5.81 -4.00
CA PRO A 3 6.36 5.02 -2.76
C PRO A 3 7.26 3.79 -2.78
N ILE A 4 7.37 3.13 -3.94
CA ILE A 4 8.24 1.97 -4.17
C ILE A 4 9.71 2.33 -3.97
N GLU A 5 10.18 3.38 -4.63
CA GLU A 5 11.56 3.85 -4.50
C GLU A 5 11.85 4.24 -3.04
N ARG A 6 10.92 4.93 -2.37
CA ARG A 6 11.07 5.29 -0.96
C ARG A 6 11.20 4.07 -0.05
N ALA A 7 10.39 3.03 -0.28
CA ALA A 7 10.44 1.79 0.48
C ALA A 7 11.76 1.03 0.25
N ALA A 8 12.20 0.93 -1.01
CA ALA A 8 13.44 0.25 -1.37
C ALA A 8 14.67 0.97 -0.80
N ARG A 9 14.71 2.32 -0.84
CA ARG A 9 15.75 3.12 -0.17
C ARG A 9 15.72 2.97 1.35
N ALA A 10 14.53 2.82 1.95
CA ALA A 10 14.43 2.54 3.39
C ALA A 10 15.02 1.17 3.76
N LEU A 11 14.78 0.13 2.95
CA LEU A 11 15.41 -1.18 3.14
C LEU A 11 16.93 -1.11 2.93
N CYS A 12 17.39 -0.41 1.91
CA CYS A 12 18.82 -0.16 1.65
C CYS A 12 19.51 0.43 2.89
N ARG A 13 18.94 1.49 3.47
CA ARG A 13 19.43 2.10 4.71
C ARG A 13 19.39 1.15 5.91
N PHE A 14 18.32 0.36 6.03
CA PHE A 14 18.20 -0.61 7.12
C PHE A 14 19.33 -1.65 7.09
N HIS A 15 19.82 -2.02 5.90
CA HIS A 15 20.92 -2.94 5.72
C HIS A 15 22.32 -2.28 5.76
N GLY A 16 22.41 -0.97 5.99
CA GLY A 16 23.68 -0.25 6.07
C GLY A 16 24.35 0.03 4.72
N GLU A 17 23.63 -0.16 3.62
CA GLU A 17 24.10 0.17 2.28
C GLU A 17 23.97 1.68 2.00
N PRO A 18 24.94 2.31 1.30
CA PRO A 18 24.87 3.73 0.97
C PRO A 18 23.63 4.04 0.13
N GLU A 19 22.96 5.14 0.47
CA GLU A 19 21.72 5.58 -0.20
C GLU A 19 22.00 6.20 -1.59
N GLU A 20 23.26 6.59 -1.82
CA GLU A 20 23.76 7.17 -3.05
C GLU A 20 24.16 6.07 -4.04
N GLY A 21 23.45 6.01 -5.18
CA GLY A 21 23.65 5.02 -6.23
C GLY A 21 22.41 4.16 -6.50
N ASP A 22 22.56 3.15 -7.34
CA ASP A 22 21.47 2.28 -7.80
C ASP A 22 21.25 1.04 -6.89
N GLY A 23 22.00 0.92 -5.79
CA GLY A 23 21.95 -0.24 -4.88
C GLY A 23 20.58 -0.49 -4.24
N TRP A 24 19.75 0.55 -4.09
CA TRP A 24 18.38 0.41 -3.59
C TRP A 24 17.50 -0.46 -4.50
N GLN A 25 17.79 -0.54 -5.80
CA GLN A 25 17.01 -1.33 -6.76
C GLN A 25 17.05 -2.83 -6.44
N ALA A 26 18.11 -3.31 -5.80
CA ALA A 26 18.23 -4.69 -5.32
C ALA A 26 17.18 -5.07 -4.27
N TYR A 27 16.52 -4.08 -3.65
CA TYR A 27 15.47 -4.28 -2.65
C TYR A 27 14.04 -4.26 -3.23
N LEU A 28 13.88 -4.03 -4.55
CA LEU A 28 12.56 -4.05 -5.20
C LEU A 28 11.80 -5.36 -5.02
N PRO A 29 12.41 -6.56 -5.09
CA PRO A 29 11.71 -7.82 -4.82
C PRO A 29 11.16 -7.92 -3.40
N GLN A 30 11.87 -7.38 -2.40
CA GLN A 30 11.44 -7.36 -1.00
C GLN A 30 10.27 -6.40 -0.80
N VAL A 31 10.33 -5.22 -1.42
CA VAL A 31 9.18 -4.28 -1.45
C VAL A 31 7.97 -4.96 -2.08
N ARG A 32 8.17 -5.69 -3.19
CA ARG A 32 7.10 -6.43 -3.86
C ARG A 32 6.45 -7.46 -2.95
N ALA A 33 7.25 -8.29 -2.28
CA ALA A 33 6.75 -9.31 -1.37
C ALA A 33 5.92 -8.71 -0.21
N VAL A 34 6.35 -7.56 0.33
CA VAL A 34 5.59 -6.84 1.36
C VAL A 34 4.25 -6.32 0.81
N LEU A 35 4.24 -5.76 -0.40
CA LEU A 35 2.99 -5.30 -1.02
C LEU A 35 2.02 -6.44 -1.31
N ASP A 36 2.51 -7.59 -1.78
CA ASP A 36 1.67 -8.77 -1.97
C ASP A 36 1.08 -9.25 -0.62
N ALA A 37 1.86 -9.21 0.47
CA ALA A 37 1.38 -9.55 1.81
C ALA A 37 0.35 -8.55 2.37
N LEU A 38 0.47 -7.27 2.01
CA LEU A 38 -0.44 -6.20 2.43
C LEU A 38 -1.66 -6.04 1.51
N HIS A 39 -1.79 -6.84 0.45
CA HIS A 39 -2.84 -6.68 -0.55
C HIS A 39 -4.25 -6.77 0.06
N GLU A 40 -4.47 -7.63 1.05
CA GLU A 40 -5.74 -7.71 1.75
C GLU A 40 -5.75 -6.83 3.02
N PRO A 41 -6.69 -5.88 3.15
CA PRO A 41 -6.79 -5.07 4.35
C PRO A 41 -7.41 -5.83 5.50
N SER A 42 -6.97 -5.54 6.72
CA SER A 42 -7.62 -6.05 7.94
C SER A 42 -8.99 -5.41 8.18
N GLU A 43 -9.82 -6.00 9.04
CA GLU A 43 -11.12 -5.42 9.40
C GLU A 43 -11.00 -3.99 9.94
N TYR A 44 -10.01 -3.73 10.80
CA TYR A 44 -9.75 -2.39 11.32
C TYR A 44 -9.43 -1.37 10.21
N MET A 45 -8.74 -1.78 9.15
CA MET A 45 -8.46 -0.91 8.01
C MET A 45 -9.72 -0.65 7.17
N LYS A 46 -10.60 -1.65 7.03
CA LYS A 46 -11.91 -1.49 6.39
C LYS A 46 -12.78 -0.49 7.15
N GLU A 47 -12.83 -0.60 8.48
CA GLU A 47 -13.56 0.33 9.35
C GLU A 47 -13.02 1.76 9.28
N ALA A 48 -11.69 1.91 9.31
CA ALA A 48 -11.04 3.22 9.20
C ALA A 48 -11.36 3.90 7.85
N GLY A 49 -11.34 3.14 6.75
CA GLY A 49 -11.71 3.65 5.43
C GLY A 49 -13.22 3.90 5.28
N ALA A 50 -14.06 3.09 5.93
CA ALA A 50 -15.52 3.25 5.94
C ALA A 50 -15.97 4.58 6.56
N GLY A 51 -15.20 5.10 7.53
CA GLY A 51 -15.43 6.43 8.11
C GLY A 51 -15.42 7.55 7.06
N ILE A 52 -14.65 7.40 5.98
CA ILE A 52 -14.57 8.36 4.88
C ILE A 52 -15.73 8.17 3.90
N THR A 53 -16.11 6.92 3.57
CA THR A 53 -17.19 6.65 2.60
C THR A 53 -18.58 6.99 3.14
N ARG A 54 -18.80 6.89 4.47
CA ARG A 54 -20.01 7.42 5.14
C ARG A 54 -20.28 8.90 4.86
N TYR A 55 -19.23 9.70 4.66
CA TYR A 55 -19.36 11.12 4.36
C TYR A 55 -19.78 11.40 2.90
N VAL A 56 -19.50 10.47 1.98
CA VAL A 56 -19.68 10.66 0.54
C VAL A 56 -21.03 10.12 0.05
N SER A 57 -21.58 9.09 0.69
CA SER A 57 -22.84 8.49 0.27
C SER A 57 -23.68 8.01 1.46
N PRO A 58 -24.26 8.91 2.27
CA PRO A 58 -24.81 8.62 3.60
C PRO A 58 -25.96 7.60 3.65
N ASP A 59 -26.58 7.26 2.51
CA ASP A 59 -27.71 6.35 2.42
C ASP A 59 -27.31 4.86 2.23
N SER A 60 -26.01 4.55 2.21
CA SER A 60 -25.53 3.16 2.06
C SER A 60 -25.43 2.42 3.40
N ASP A 61 -25.54 1.08 3.34
CA ASP A 61 -25.37 0.20 4.50
C ASP A 61 -23.92 0.16 4.99
N ASP A 62 -23.71 0.03 6.31
CA ASP A 62 -22.40 0.05 6.95
C ASP A 62 -21.44 -1.01 6.40
N ARG A 63 -22.00 -2.15 6.00
CA ARG A 63 -21.23 -3.22 5.35
C ARG A 63 -20.75 -2.84 3.95
N ALA A 64 -21.51 -2.02 3.23
CA ALA A 64 -21.12 -1.53 1.89
C ALA A 64 -19.91 -0.60 1.99
N TYR A 65 -19.90 0.32 2.97
CA TYR A 65 -18.75 1.21 3.20
C TYR A 65 -17.45 0.48 3.50
N GLY A 66 -17.51 -0.59 4.31
CA GLY A 66 -16.34 -1.42 4.60
C GLY A 66 -15.82 -2.16 3.37
N GLN A 67 -16.71 -2.63 2.49
CA GLN A 67 -16.34 -3.26 1.23
C GLN A 67 -15.73 -2.27 0.23
N ASP A 68 -16.27 -1.05 0.14
CA ASP A 68 -15.71 0.01 -0.69
C ASP A 68 -14.31 0.40 -0.23
N ALA A 69 -14.12 0.57 1.08
CA ALA A 69 -12.80 0.82 1.67
C ALA A 69 -11.81 -0.31 1.33
N ALA A 70 -12.25 -1.57 1.43
CA ALA A 70 -11.42 -2.72 1.07
C ALA A 70 -11.01 -2.70 -0.42
N ASN A 71 -11.94 -2.37 -1.31
CA ASN A 71 -11.67 -2.31 -2.74
C ASN A 71 -10.72 -1.17 -3.11
N VAL A 72 -10.93 0.02 -2.54
CA VAL A 72 -10.02 1.15 -2.73
C VAL A 72 -8.60 0.79 -2.29
N TRP A 73 -8.45 0.14 -1.12
CA TRP A 73 -7.14 -0.35 -0.66
C TRP A 73 -6.48 -1.28 -1.67
N ARG A 74 -7.18 -2.34 -2.10
CA ARG A 74 -6.65 -3.31 -3.08
C ARG A 74 -6.20 -2.62 -4.37
N TYR A 75 -7.02 -1.70 -4.90
CA TYR A 75 -6.66 -0.94 -6.10
C TYR A 75 -5.41 -0.07 -5.92
N MET A 76 -5.21 0.52 -4.74
CA MET A 76 -4.02 1.30 -4.43
C MET A 76 -2.78 0.40 -4.32
N ILE A 77 -2.90 -0.78 -3.68
CA ILE A 77 -1.81 -1.77 -3.64
C ILE A 77 -1.46 -2.24 -5.06
N ASP A 78 -2.45 -2.59 -5.88
CA ASP A 78 -2.26 -2.99 -7.29
C ASP A 78 -1.56 -1.90 -8.11
N ALA A 79 -1.94 -0.64 -7.90
CA ALA A 79 -1.31 0.50 -8.57
C ALA A 79 0.16 0.66 -8.17
N MET A 80 0.49 0.47 -6.89
CA MET A 80 1.88 0.48 -6.42
C MET A 80 2.68 -0.70 -6.97
N ILE A 81 2.08 -1.89 -6.98
CA ILE A 81 2.65 -3.11 -7.56
C ILE A 81 3.07 -2.91 -9.02
N LYS A 82 2.26 -2.22 -9.83
CA LYS A 82 2.59 -1.89 -11.23
C LYS A 82 3.78 -0.93 -11.38
N GLN A 83 4.17 -0.24 -10.32
CA GLN A 83 5.34 0.66 -10.30
C GLN A 83 6.63 -0.05 -9.90
N VAL A 84 6.56 -1.28 -9.39
CA VAL A 84 7.73 -2.14 -9.22
C VAL A 84 8.10 -2.65 -10.62
N ARG A 85 9.12 -2.03 -11.22
CA ARG A 85 9.67 -2.42 -12.54
C ARG A 85 10.85 -3.35 -12.37
#